data_AF-A0A959F2Y4-F1
#
_entry.id   AF-A0A959F2Y4-F1
#
_cell.length_a   1.000
_cell.length_b   1.000
_cell.length_c   1.000
_cell.angle_alpha   90.00
_cell.angle_beta   90.00
_cell.angle_gamma   90.00
#
_symmetry.space_group_name_H-M   'P 1'
#
loop_
_entity.id
_entity.type
_entity.pdbx_description
1 polymer ?
#
loop_
_entity_poly.entity_id
_entity_poly.type
_entity_poly.pdbx_seq_one_letter_code
_entity_poly.pdbx_strand_id
1 'polypeptide(L)'
;MSKLRSALQTKDSFTQNGAVTHSTSGSYCLDFFATAGGMRGKDPLPLFYKALEEDVEITIRLLLWLRDIRGGAGERELFRKVFYSLCTSHPDIATMIIPKVPFIGRWDDLLSFSVEVQDACIEYIAEALHNGDALCAKWMPREKSSKGILGYAIRKAMGLSSREYRKLLSGLSRTVEQDMSAHRWNSIKYSHVPSQAMKKYTKAFY
;
A
#
# COMPACT_ATOMS: atom_id res chain seq x y z
N MET A 1 34.79 -5.08 -18.48
CA MET A 1 35.32 -5.03 -17.10
C MET A 1 34.27 -5.62 -16.17
N SER A 2 34.66 -6.40 -15.15
CA SER A 2 33.72 -6.98 -14.17
C SER A 2 33.00 -5.88 -13.37
N LYS A 3 31.68 -6.04 -13.11
CA LYS A 3 30.88 -5.12 -12.25
C LYS A 3 31.59 -4.85 -10.91
N LEU A 4 32.20 -5.89 -10.32
CA LEU A 4 32.97 -5.81 -9.07
C LEU A 4 34.14 -4.82 -9.17
N ARG A 5 34.90 -4.88 -10.27
CA ARG A 5 36.07 -4.02 -10.47
C ARG A 5 35.68 -2.55 -10.64
N SER A 6 34.54 -2.29 -11.29
CA SER A 6 34.00 -0.93 -11.40
C SER A 6 33.57 -0.41 -10.04
N ALA A 7 32.77 -1.18 -9.28
CA ALA A 7 32.29 -0.76 -7.96
C ALA A 7 33.43 -0.44 -6.98
N LEU A 8 34.51 -1.23 -6.97
CA LEU A 8 35.68 -1.01 -6.09
C LEU A 8 36.49 0.26 -6.44
N GLN A 9 36.33 0.81 -7.64
CA GLN A 9 37.12 1.94 -8.14
C GLN A 9 36.39 3.29 -8.05
N THR A 10 35.07 3.32 -7.84
CA THR A 10 34.24 4.53 -7.96
C THR A 10 34.16 5.34 -6.66
N LYS A 11 35.24 5.94 -6.17
CA LYS A 11 35.22 6.78 -4.95
C LYS A 11 34.89 8.25 -5.26
N ASP A 12 33.67 8.51 -5.66
CA ASP A 12 33.23 9.76 -6.30
C ASP A 12 32.26 10.62 -5.47
N SER A 13 31.94 10.22 -4.23
CA SER A 13 31.03 10.93 -3.36
C SER A 13 31.54 11.05 -1.93
N PHE A 14 30.86 11.87 -1.13
CA PHE A 14 31.16 12.10 0.28
C PHE A 14 29.91 11.91 1.11
N THR A 15 30.08 11.26 2.26
CA THR A 15 29.05 11.23 3.30
C THR A 15 28.84 12.62 3.89
N GLN A 16 27.76 12.81 4.66
CA GLN A 16 27.48 14.08 5.34
C GLN A 16 28.63 14.54 6.26
N ASN A 17 29.43 13.60 6.78
CA ASN A 17 30.59 13.89 7.63
C ASN A 17 31.91 13.98 6.84
N GLY A 18 31.86 14.10 5.50
CA GLY A 18 33.04 14.30 4.65
C GLY A 18 33.88 13.05 4.37
N ALA A 19 33.45 11.86 4.83
CA ALA A 19 34.15 10.61 4.50
C ALA A 19 33.86 10.18 3.06
N VAL A 20 34.88 9.70 2.34
CA VAL A 20 34.77 9.22 0.96
C VAL A 20 33.85 7.99 0.88
N THR A 21 32.90 8.01 -0.05
CA THR A 21 31.96 6.91 -0.32
C THR A 21 31.72 6.75 -1.82
N HIS A 22 31.19 5.60 -2.21
CA HIS A 22 30.73 5.34 -3.57
C HIS A 22 29.34 5.95 -3.78
N SER A 23 29.09 6.58 -4.94
CA SER A 23 27.77 7.10 -5.31
C SER A 23 26.75 6.02 -5.71
N THR A 24 27.24 4.84 -6.10
CA THR A 24 26.44 3.70 -6.58
C THR A 24 27.13 2.38 -6.19
N SER A 25 26.33 1.33 -6.03
CA SER A 25 26.81 -0.05 -5.86
C SER A 25 27.18 -0.74 -7.19
N GLY A 26 26.83 -0.14 -8.33
CA GLY A 26 26.93 -0.77 -9.66
C GLY A 26 25.79 -1.74 -9.99
N SER A 27 24.78 -1.87 -9.11
CA SER A 27 23.50 -2.51 -9.38
C SER A 27 22.37 -1.56 -9.01
N TYR A 28 21.51 -1.23 -9.98
CA TYR A 28 20.36 -0.37 -9.78
C TYR A 28 19.32 -1.01 -8.86
N CYS A 29 19.19 -2.34 -8.86
CA CYS A 29 18.35 -3.04 -7.89
C CYS A 29 18.84 -2.79 -6.45
N LEU A 30 20.14 -2.91 -6.21
CA LEU A 30 20.71 -2.68 -4.89
C LEU A 30 20.65 -1.19 -4.50
N ASP A 31 20.89 -0.29 -5.45
CA ASP A 31 20.76 1.15 -5.25
C ASP A 31 19.31 1.54 -4.90
N PHE A 32 18.33 0.94 -5.59
CA PHE A 32 16.91 1.13 -5.30
C PHE A 32 16.57 0.63 -3.89
N PHE A 33 16.99 -0.59 -3.52
CA PHE A 33 16.81 -1.12 -2.17
C PHE A 33 17.40 -0.19 -1.09
N ALA A 34 18.65 0.26 -1.28
CA ALA A 34 19.37 1.06 -0.30
C ALA A 34 18.79 2.47 -0.12
N THR A 35 18.23 3.06 -1.18
CA THR A 35 17.83 4.48 -1.17
C THR A 35 16.32 4.69 -1.11
N ALA A 36 15.49 3.80 -1.69
CA ALA A 36 14.06 4.04 -1.89
C ALA A 36 13.31 4.36 -0.58
N GLY A 37 13.65 3.69 0.52
CA GLY A 37 13.05 3.97 1.84
C GLY A 37 13.29 5.41 2.35
N GLY A 38 14.36 6.06 1.89
CA GLY A 38 14.72 7.44 2.25
C GLY A 38 14.33 8.49 1.22
N MET A 39 13.64 8.13 0.13
CA MET A 39 13.32 9.05 -0.98
C MET A 39 12.07 9.92 -0.74
N ARG A 40 11.65 10.15 0.51
CA ARG A 40 10.49 11.01 0.79
C ARG A 40 10.72 12.42 0.22
N GLY A 41 9.75 12.91 -0.55
CA GLY A 41 9.84 14.18 -1.26
C GLY A 41 10.69 14.16 -2.54
N LYS A 42 11.24 12.99 -2.93
CA LYS A 42 11.98 12.78 -4.19
C LYS A 42 11.21 11.88 -5.14
N ASP A 43 11.62 11.84 -6.39
CA ASP A 43 11.03 10.95 -7.39
C ASP A 43 11.76 9.60 -7.45
N PRO A 44 11.12 8.47 -7.06
CA PRO A 44 11.74 7.14 -7.16
C PRO A 44 11.74 6.57 -8.59
N LEU A 45 10.95 7.12 -9.51
CA LEU A 45 10.69 6.51 -10.82
C LEU A 45 11.95 6.33 -11.70
N PRO A 46 12.86 7.31 -11.81
CA PRO A 46 14.05 7.13 -12.64
C PRO A 46 14.95 5.98 -12.18
N LEU A 47 15.08 5.77 -10.87
CA LEU A 47 15.86 4.66 -10.32
C LEU A 47 15.09 3.34 -10.41
N PHE A 48 13.78 3.37 -10.19
CA PHE A 48 12.92 2.21 -10.34
C PHE A 48 12.98 1.63 -11.75
N TYR A 49 12.89 2.45 -12.81
CA TYR A 49 12.95 1.95 -14.18
C TYR A 49 14.31 1.35 -14.54
N LYS A 50 15.42 1.95 -14.07
CA LYS A 50 16.75 1.37 -14.24
C LYS A 50 16.89 0.02 -13.52
N ALA A 51 16.30 -0.11 -12.33
CA ALA A 51 16.26 -1.39 -11.62
C ALA A 51 15.41 -2.41 -12.37
N LEU A 52 14.26 -2.00 -12.91
CA LEU A 52 13.34 -2.85 -13.67
C LEU A 52 13.99 -3.39 -14.96
N GLU A 53 14.74 -2.55 -15.67
CA GLU A 53 15.55 -2.95 -16.83
C GLU A 53 16.69 -3.91 -16.46
N GLU A 54 17.26 -3.79 -15.26
CA GLU A 54 18.31 -4.70 -14.78
C GLU A 54 17.75 -6.07 -14.40
N ASP A 55 16.71 -6.11 -13.57
CA ASP A 55 16.04 -7.34 -13.15
C ASP A 55 14.61 -7.04 -12.70
N VAL A 56 13.65 -7.50 -13.51
CA VAL A 56 12.22 -7.29 -13.27
C VAL A 56 11.76 -7.96 -11.97
N GLU A 57 12.16 -9.22 -11.74
CA GLU A 57 11.65 -10.00 -10.61
C GLU A 57 12.14 -9.41 -9.28
N ILE A 58 13.45 -9.12 -9.19
CA ILE A 58 14.04 -8.49 -8.01
C ILE A 58 13.40 -7.12 -7.77
N THR A 59 13.23 -6.32 -8.81
CA THR A 59 12.66 -4.97 -8.68
C THR A 59 11.22 -5.00 -8.18
N ILE A 60 10.40 -5.95 -8.63
CA ILE A 60 9.03 -6.10 -8.12
C ILE A 60 9.03 -6.58 -6.66
N ARG A 61 9.92 -7.49 -6.27
CA ARG A 61 10.09 -7.87 -4.85
C ARG A 61 10.50 -6.66 -4.00
N LEU A 62 11.38 -5.80 -4.51
CA LEU A 62 11.79 -4.56 -3.85
C LEU A 62 10.65 -3.55 -3.76
N LEU A 63 9.77 -3.46 -4.76
CA LEU A 63 8.56 -2.63 -4.70
C LEU A 63 7.60 -3.11 -3.60
N LEU A 64 7.42 -4.42 -3.45
CA LEU A 64 6.61 -4.99 -2.36
C LEU A 64 7.27 -4.75 -1.00
N TRP A 65 8.59 -4.94 -0.89
CA TRP A 65 9.36 -4.58 0.31
C TRP A 65 9.25 -3.09 0.66
N LEU A 66 9.27 -2.20 -0.34
CA LEU A 66 9.13 -0.77 -0.13
C LEU A 66 7.82 -0.46 0.59
N ARG A 67 6.75 -1.19 0.28
CA ARG A 67 5.44 -1.00 0.90
C ARG A 67 5.26 -1.68 2.26
N ASP A 68 5.83 -2.86 2.43
CA ASP A 68 5.55 -3.74 3.57
C ASP A 68 5.76 -3.00 4.91
N ILE A 69 4.68 -2.90 5.70
CA ILE A 69 4.68 -2.20 7.00
C ILE A 69 5.24 -3.04 8.15
N ARG A 70 5.40 -4.36 7.95
CA ARG A 70 5.81 -5.31 9.00
C ARG A 70 7.27 -5.71 8.84
N GLY A 71 7.70 -6.00 7.61
CA GLY A 71 9.05 -6.48 7.30
C GLY A 71 9.84 -5.59 6.34
N GLY A 72 9.24 -4.49 5.88
CA GLY A 72 9.83 -3.64 4.84
C GLY A 72 10.03 -2.18 5.27
N ALA A 73 10.14 -1.31 4.28
CA ALA A 73 10.35 0.13 4.51
C ALA A 73 9.07 0.87 4.94
N GLY A 74 7.88 0.28 4.72
CA GLY A 74 6.60 0.86 5.10
C GLY A 74 6.22 2.14 4.32
N GLU A 75 6.89 2.45 3.21
CA GLU A 75 6.72 3.68 2.45
C GLU A 75 5.44 3.65 1.60
N ARG A 76 4.42 4.39 2.06
CA ARG A 76 3.10 4.43 1.41
C ARG A 76 3.09 5.25 0.12
N GLU A 77 3.55 6.50 0.18
CA GLU A 77 3.40 7.45 -0.93
C GLU A 77 4.31 7.07 -2.10
N LEU A 78 5.54 6.66 -1.79
CA LEU A 78 6.48 6.18 -2.79
C LEU A 78 5.96 4.89 -3.45
N PHE A 79 5.46 3.92 -2.67
CA PHE A 79 4.83 2.74 -3.25
C PHE A 79 3.70 3.09 -4.20
N ARG A 80 2.76 3.96 -3.80
CA ARG A 80 1.62 4.33 -4.66
C ARG A 80 2.06 4.99 -5.96
N LYS A 81 3.06 5.86 -5.90
CA LYS A 81 3.63 6.52 -7.08
C LYS A 81 4.24 5.49 -8.04
N VAL A 82 5.04 4.57 -7.51
CA VAL A 82 5.69 3.52 -8.31
C VAL A 82 4.65 2.51 -8.84
N PHE A 83 3.70 2.08 -8.01
CA PHE A 83 2.62 1.16 -8.40
C PHE A 83 1.75 1.76 -9.50
N TYR A 84 1.34 3.02 -9.40
CA TYR A 84 0.62 3.70 -10.47
C TYR A 84 1.41 3.69 -11.78
N SER A 85 2.71 4.00 -11.72
CA SER A 85 3.59 3.98 -12.88
C SER A 85 3.77 2.58 -13.47
N LEU A 86 3.77 1.55 -12.62
CA LEU A 86 3.81 0.15 -13.04
C LEU A 86 2.50 -0.25 -13.73
N CYS A 87 1.34 0.18 -13.23
CA CYS A 87 0.06 -0.06 -13.88
C CYS A 87 0.03 0.48 -15.31
N THR A 88 0.63 1.65 -15.55
CA THR A 88 0.69 2.26 -16.89
C THR A 88 1.71 1.58 -17.81
N SER A 89 2.90 1.25 -17.29
CA SER A 89 4.00 0.74 -18.13
C SER A 89 3.99 -0.78 -18.32
N HIS A 90 3.57 -1.54 -17.31
CA HIS A 90 3.59 -3.01 -17.28
C HIS A 90 2.30 -3.55 -16.60
N PRO A 91 1.12 -3.34 -17.20
CA PRO A 91 -0.17 -3.69 -16.59
C PRO A 91 -0.28 -5.18 -16.20
N ASP A 92 0.33 -6.08 -16.97
CA ASP A 92 0.32 -7.52 -16.68
C ASP A 92 1.01 -7.83 -15.34
N ILE A 93 2.16 -7.19 -15.09
CA ILE A 93 2.93 -7.35 -13.85
C ILE A 93 2.18 -6.70 -12.68
N ALA A 94 1.64 -5.50 -12.89
CA ALA A 94 0.85 -4.81 -11.88
C ALA A 94 -0.37 -5.63 -11.44
N THR A 95 -1.07 -6.24 -12.40
CA THR A 95 -2.23 -7.11 -12.16
C THR A 95 -1.84 -8.33 -11.32
N MET A 96 -0.70 -8.96 -11.62
CA MET A 96 -0.20 -10.13 -10.88
C MET A 96 0.04 -9.83 -9.38
N ILE A 97 0.46 -8.62 -9.03
CA ILE A 97 0.76 -8.27 -7.63
C ILE A 97 -0.43 -7.72 -6.85
N ILE A 98 -1.58 -7.43 -7.48
CA ILE A 98 -2.79 -6.92 -6.80
C ILE A 98 -3.12 -7.71 -5.53
N PRO A 99 -3.17 -9.06 -5.54
CA PRO A 99 -3.55 -9.81 -4.34
C PRO A 99 -2.55 -9.67 -3.18
N LYS A 100 -1.30 -9.29 -3.46
CA LYS A 100 -0.25 -9.11 -2.44
C LYS A 100 -0.33 -7.76 -1.75
N VAL A 101 -0.86 -6.73 -2.42
CA VAL A 101 -0.85 -5.35 -1.91
C VAL A 101 -1.58 -5.20 -0.56
N PRO A 102 -2.82 -5.72 -0.37
CA PRO A 102 -3.48 -5.59 0.92
C PRO A 102 -2.84 -6.43 2.04
N PHE A 103 -2.15 -7.52 1.68
CA PHE A 103 -1.51 -8.41 2.65
C PHE A 103 -0.30 -7.75 3.32
N ILE A 104 0.54 -7.08 2.54
CA ILE A 104 1.74 -6.37 3.03
C ILE A 104 1.45 -4.93 3.46
N GLY A 105 0.35 -4.36 2.97
CA GLY A 105 0.02 -2.95 3.10
C GLY A 105 -1.41 -2.72 3.58
N ARG A 106 -2.18 -1.99 2.78
CA ARG A 106 -3.58 -1.63 3.08
C ARG A 106 -4.42 -1.70 1.82
N TRP A 107 -5.71 -1.97 2.00
CA TRP A 107 -6.67 -2.01 0.90
C TRP A 107 -6.81 -0.70 0.14
N ASP A 108 -6.65 0.47 0.78
CA ASP A 108 -6.73 1.77 0.10
C ASP A 108 -5.54 2.07 -0.83
N ASP A 109 -4.48 1.26 -0.80
CA ASP A 109 -3.36 1.35 -1.74
C ASP A 109 -3.77 0.90 -3.15
N LEU A 110 -4.73 -0.04 -3.26
CA LEU A 110 -5.38 -0.44 -4.51
C LEU A 110 -6.39 0.59 -5.04
N LEU A 111 -6.41 1.81 -4.48
CA LEU A 111 -7.16 2.95 -5.03
C LEU A 111 -6.23 3.94 -5.75
N SER A 112 -4.99 3.52 -6.02
CA SER A 112 -3.93 4.32 -6.67
C SER A 112 -3.38 3.59 -7.89
N PHE A 113 -4.27 3.21 -8.80
CA PHE A 113 -3.98 2.57 -10.08
C PHE A 113 -4.20 3.54 -11.25
N SER A 114 -3.67 3.18 -12.42
CA SER A 114 -4.03 3.79 -13.71
C SER A 114 -5.16 3.03 -14.41
N VAL A 115 -5.69 3.57 -15.51
CA VAL A 115 -6.87 3.04 -16.21
C VAL A 115 -6.68 1.61 -16.69
N GLU A 116 -5.46 1.24 -17.09
CA GLU A 116 -5.10 -0.06 -17.66
C GLU A 116 -5.34 -1.24 -16.70
N VAL A 117 -5.31 -0.99 -15.39
CA VAL A 117 -5.46 -2.02 -14.34
C VAL A 117 -6.68 -1.75 -13.44
N GLN A 118 -7.50 -0.77 -13.82
CA GLN A 118 -8.66 -0.34 -13.04
C GLN A 118 -9.63 -1.48 -12.78
N ASP A 119 -10.02 -2.20 -13.83
CA ASP A 119 -11.06 -3.23 -13.73
C ASP A 119 -10.59 -4.39 -12.83
N ALA A 120 -9.35 -4.85 -12.99
CA ALA A 120 -8.76 -5.87 -12.12
C ALA A 120 -8.71 -5.45 -10.64
N CYS A 121 -8.37 -4.18 -10.35
CA CYS A 121 -8.39 -3.68 -8.98
C CYS A 121 -9.81 -3.62 -8.41
N ILE A 122 -10.78 -3.14 -9.21
CA ILE A 122 -12.18 -3.00 -8.79
C ILE A 122 -12.82 -4.37 -8.57
N GLU A 123 -12.59 -5.32 -9.47
CA GLU A 123 -13.09 -6.70 -9.36
C GLU A 123 -12.54 -7.37 -8.10
N TYR A 124 -11.25 -7.28 -7.85
CA TYR A 124 -10.63 -7.85 -6.65
C TYR A 124 -11.18 -7.22 -5.35
N ILE A 125 -11.40 -5.90 -5.35
CA ILE A 125 -12.05 -5.20 -4.24
C ILE A 125 -13.50 -5.69 -4.06
N ALA A 126 -14.26 -5.80 -5.14
CA ALA A 126 -15.66 -6.23 -5.12
C ALA A 126 -15.79 -7.67 -4.59
N GLU A 127 -14.92 -8.57 -5.02
CA GLU A 127 -14.84 -9.95 -4.54
C GLU A 127 -14.54 -9.98 -3.03
N ALA A 128 -13.55 -9.21 -2.57
CA ALA A 128 -13.21 -9.15 -1.15
C ALA A 128 -14.37 -8.61 -0.29
N LEU A 129 -15.10 -7.60 -0.78
CA LEU A 129 -16.30 -7.09 -0.11
C LEU A 129 -17.43 -8.13 -0.09
N HIS A 130 -17.64 -8.84 -1.19
CA HIS A 130 -18.62 -9.93 -1.28
C HIS A 130 -18.30 -11.04 -0.27
N ASN A 131 -17.02 -11.38 -0.11
CA ASN A 131 -16.55 -12.38 0.85
C ASN A 131 -16.52 -11.87 2.31
N GLY A 132 -16.97 -10.64 2.56
CA GLY A 132 -17.10 -10.08 3.90
C GLY A 132 -15.79 -9.61 4.53
N ASP A 133 -14.78 -9.25 3.73
CA ASP A 133 -13.53 -8.69 4.25
C ASP A 133 -13.77 -7.33 4.93
N ALA A 134 -13.74 -7.34 6.27
CA ALA A 134 -13.92 -6.17 7.11
C ALA A 134 -12.82 -5.11 6.92
N LEU A 135 -11.58 -5.53 6.62
CA LEU A 135 -10.48 -4.61 6.35
C LEU A 135 -10.66 -3.94 5.00
N CYS A 136 -11.14 -4.67 3.97
CA CYS A 136 -11.50 -4.06 2.70
C CYS A 136 -12.59 -3.01 2.90
N ALA A 137 -13.68 -3.40 3.56
CA ALA A 137 -14.82 -2.52 3.84
C ALA A 137 -14.43 -1.23 4.58
N LYS A 138 -13.49 -1.33 5.52
CA LYS A 138 -12.96 -0.18 6.27
C LYS A 138 -12.35 0.89 5.37
N TRP A 139 -11.67 0.49 4.30
CA TRP A 139 -10.88 1.39 3.45
C TRP A 139 -11.63 1.88 2.21
N MET A 140 -12.73 1.23 1.83
CA MET A 140 -13.41 1.56 0.59
C MET A 140 -14.18 2.89 0.65
N PRO A 141 -14.06 3.73 -0.39
CA PRO A 141 -14.65 5.05 -0.40
C PRO A 141 -16.17 4.98 -0.54
N ARG A 142 -16.84 5.94 0.10
CA ARG A 142 -18.28 6.20 -0.08
C ARG A 142 -18.47 7.27 -1.15
N GLU A 143 -19.65 7.32 -1.76
CA GLU A 143 -19.97 8.28 -2.84
C GLU A 143 -19.74 9.75 -2.47
N LYS A 144 -19.92 10.11 -1.20
CA LYS A 144 -19.72 11.49 -0.69
C LYS A 144 -18.28 11.77 -0.21
N SER A 145 -17.36 10.82 -0.37
CA SER A 145 -15.96 11.02 0.01
C SER A 145 -15.18 11.72 -1.11
N SER A 146 -13.96 12.18 -0.81
CA SER A 146 -13.04 12.74 -1.82
C SER A 146 -12.73 11.76 -2.96
N LYS A 147 -12.88 10.45 -2.72
CA LYS A 147 -12.74 9.38 -3.73
C LYS A 147 -14.09 8.82 -4.18
N GLY A 148 -15.13 9.66 -4.17
CA GLY A 148 -16.51 9.26 -4.49
C GLY A 148 -16.68 8.60 -5.86
N ILE A 149 -15.88 9.01 -6.86
CA ILE A 149 -15.86 8.42 -8.20
C ILE A 149 -15.49 6.94 -8.15
N LEU A 150 -14.44 6.58 -7.40
CA LEU A 150 -14.04 5.19 -7.20
C LEU A 150 -15.09 4.41 -6.42
N GLY A 151 -15.72 5.03 -5.41
CA GLY A 151 -16.82 4.41 -4.66
C GLY A 151 -18.03 4.11 -5.54
N TYR A 152 -18.35 5.00 -6.49
CA TYR A 152 -19.37 4.76 -7.50
C TYR A 152 -18.98 3.60 -8.43
N ALA A 153 -17.73 3.55 -8.89
CA ALA A 153 -17.25 2.49 -9.78
C ALA A 153 -17.31 1.11 -9.12
N ILE A 154 -16.81 0.97 -7.88
CA ILE A 154 -16.89 -0.27 -7.09
C ILE A 154 -18.35 -0.70 -6.90
N ARG A 155 -19.21 0.22 -6.44
CA ARG A 155 -20.63 -0.07 -6.26
C ARG A 155 -21.28 -0.57 -7.56
N LYS A 156 -20.99 0.09 -8.68
CA LYS A 156 -21.55 -0.25 -9.99
C LYS A 156 -21.09 -1.63 -10.44
N ALA A 157 -19.81 -1.97 -10.24
CA ALA A 157 -19.29 -3.31 -10.50
C ALA A 157 -19.99 -4.39 -9.67
N MET A 158 -20.37 -4.07 -8.43
CA MET A 158 -21.14 -4.98 -7.56
C MET A 158 -22.66 -5.01 -7.86
N GLY A 159 -23.17 -4.18 -8.77
CA GLY A 159 -24.61 -4.07 -9.04
C GLY A 159 -25.46 -3.52 -7.88
N LEU A 160 -24.84 -2.84 -6.90
CA LEU A 160 -25.53 -2.37 -5.69
C LEU A 160 -26.07 -0.95 -5.86
N SER A 161 -27.17 -0.62 -5.19
CA SER A 161 -27.61 0.77 -4.99
C SER A 161 -26.72 1.51 -3.98
N SER A 162 -26.76 2.84 -4.01
CA SER A 162 -26.00 3.69 -3.06
C SER A 162 -26.31 3.33 -1.59
N ARG A 163 -27.56 2.94 -1.32
CA ARG A 163 -28.00 2.53 0.02
C ARG A 163 -27.43 1.18 0.42
N GLU A 164 -27.50 0.19 -0.47
CA GLU A 164 -27.00 -1.16 -0.22
C GLU A 164 -25.49 -1.16 0.00
N TYR A 165 -24.74 -0.47 -0.86
CA TYR A 165 -23.28 -0.35 -0.71
C TYR A 165 -22.90 0.29 0.63
N ARG A 166 -23.58 1.38 1.04
CA ARG A 166 -23.31 2.00 2.35
C ARG A 166 -23.59 1.06 3.51
N LYS A 167 -24.68 0.29 3.43
CA LYS A 167 -25.07 -0.72 4.43
C LYS A 167 -24.07 -1.87 4.49
N LEU A 168 -23.61 -2.37 3.34
CA LEU A 168 -22.57 -3.39 3.24
C LEU A 168 -21.30 -2.94 3.97
N LEU A 169 -20.76 -1.78 3.61
CA LEU A 169 -19.53 -1.26 4.23
C LEU A 169 -19.68 -1.07 5.75
N SER A 170 -20.81 -0.51 6.21
CA SER A 170 -21.05 -0.35 7.65
C SER A 170 -21.31 -1.66 8.38
N GLY A 171 -21.92 -2.65 7.72
CA GLY A 171 -22.23 -3.96 8.31
C GLY A 171 -20.98 -4.82 8.50
N LEU A 172 -20.00 -4.70 7.60
CA LEU A 172 -18.71 -5.36 7.70
C LEU A 172 -17.74 -4.65 8.67
N SER A 173 -17.93 -3.35 8.89
CA SER A 173 -17.10 -2.58 9.81
C SER A 173 -17.57 -2.77 11.26
N ARG A 174 -16.82 -3.53 12.05
CA ARG A 174 -17.03 -3.64 13.51
C ARG A 174 -16.05 -2.78 14.28
N THR A 175 -16.53 -1.86 15.09
CA THR A 175 -15.71 -1.04 16.00
C THR A 175 -16.19 -1.14 17.43
N VAL A 176 -15.31 -0.82 18.37
CA VAL A 176 -15.62 -0.93 19.81
C VAL A 176 -16.69 0.09 20.21
N GLU A 177 -16.69 1.26 19.57
CA GLU A 177 -17.67 2.32 19.76
C GLU A 177 -19.10 1.89 19.43
N GLN A 178 -19.29 0.95 18.49
CA GLN A 178 -20.61 0.41 18.17
C GLN A 178 -21.15 -0.43 19.34
N ASP A 179 -20.30 -1.24 19.96
CA ASP A 179 -20.68 -2.05 21.13
C ASP A 179 -20.86 -1.18 22.39
N MET A 180 -20.03 -0.14 22.56
CA MET A 180 -20.21 0.87 23.63
C MET A 180 -21.53 1.63 23.49
N SER A 181 -21.84 2.15 22.29
CA SER A 181 -23.08 2.90 22.02
C SER A 181 -24.33 2.03 22.20
N ALA A 182 -24.23 0.74 21.89
CA ALA A 182 -25.29 -0.24 22.09
C ALA A 182 -25.39 -0.76 23.54
N HIS A 183 -24.59 -0.22 24.47
CA HIS A 183 -24.50 -0.66 25.87
C HIS A 183 -24.13 -2.14 26.05
N ARG A 184 -23.45 -2.74 25.07
CA ARG A 184 -23.04 -4.15 25.07
C ARG A 184 -21.62 -4.34 25.61
N TRP A 185 -21.35 -3.80 26.80
CA TRP A 185 -20.03 -3.83 27.44
C TRP A 185 -19.45 -5.25 27.56
N ASN A 186 -20.29 -6.22 27.94
CA ASN A 186 -19.89 -7.62 28.09
C ASN A 186 -19.41 -8.28 26.78
N SER A 187 -19.75 -7.71 25.62
CA SER A 187 -19.32 -8.24 24.32
C SER A 187 -17.94 -7.73 23.87
N ILE A 188 -17.39 -6.74 24.56
CA ILE A 188 -16.11 -6.11 24.22
C ILE A 188 -14.97 -6.99 24.73
N LYS A 189 -14.20 -7.59 23.81
CA LYS A 189 -12.98 -8.32 24.13
C LYS A 189 -11.80 -7.35 24.28
N TYR A 190 -11.54 -6.89 25.50
CA TYR A 190 -10.49 -5.90 25.81
C TYR A 190 -9.10 -6.24 25.24
N SER A 191 -8.71 -7.52 25.23
CA SER A 191 -7.43 -7.96 24.65
C SER A 191 -7.27 -7.70 23.14
N HIS A 192 -8.39 -7.52 22.44
CA HIS A 192 -8.43 -7.22 21.00
C HIS A 192 -8.70 -5.74 20.73
N VAL A 193 -8.91 -4.92 21.76
CA VAL A 193 -9.13 -3.47 21.59
C VAL A 193 -7.80 -2.82 21.22
N PRO A 194 -7.72 -2.10 20.09
CA PRO A 194 -6.48 -1.41 19.71
C PRO A 194 -6.03 -0.42 20.78
N SER A 195 -4.71 -0.27 20.95
CA SER A 195 -4.12 0.60 21.98
C SER A 195 -4.60 2.05 21.91
N GLN A 196 -4.82 2.58 20.71
CA GLN A 196 -5.36 3.93 20.51
C GLN A 196 -6.81 4.06 20.99
N ALA A 197 -7.64 3.05 20.75
CA ALA A 197 -9.01 3.02 21.26
C ALA A 197 -9.02 2.90 22.78
N MET A 198 -8.19 2.01 23.35
CA MET A 198 -8.00 1.91 24.82
C MET A 198 -7.63 3.27 25.42
N LYS A 199 -6.62 3.95 24.87
CA LYS A 199 -6.17 5.26 25.35
C LYS A 199 -7.25 6.34 25.28
N LYS A 200 -8.08 6.32 24.23
CA LYS A 200 -9.14 7.32 24.03
C LYS A 200 -10.34 7.08 24.94
N TYR A 201 -10.69 5.82 25.17
CA TYR A 201 -11.90 5.41 25.90
C TYR A 201 -11.60 4.93 27.33
N THR A 202 -10.42 5.20 27.88
CA THR A 202 -10.03 4.79 29.24
C THR A 202 -11.11 5.10 30.28
N LYS A 203 -11.64 6.33 30.29
CA LYS A 203 -12.69 6.77 31.25
C LYS A 203 -14.05 6.10 31.06
N ALA A 204 -14.28 5.44 29.93
CA ALA A 204 -15.52 4.73 29.67
C ALA A 204 -15.39 3.24 30.00
N PHE A 205 -14.15 2.74 30.08
CA PHE A 205 -13.85 1.36 30.47
C PHE A 205 -13.63 1.19 31.97
N TYR A 206 -13.27 2.28 32.66
CA TYR A 206 -13.02 2.38 34.10
C TYR A 206 -13.67 3.65 34.64
#